data_AF-A0A426YFC9-F1
#
_entry.id   AF-A0A426YFC9-F1
#
_cell.length_a   1.000
_cell.length_b   1.000
_cell.length_c   1.000
_cell.angle_alpha   90.00
_cell.angle_beta   90.00
_cell.angle_gamma   90.00
#
_symmetry.space_group_name_H-M   'P 1'
#
loop_
_entity.id
_entity.type
_entity.pdbx_description
1 polymer ?
#
loop_
_entity_poly.entity_id
_entity_poly.type
_entity_poly.pdbx_seq_one_letter_code
_entity_poly.pdbx_strand_id
1 'polypeptide(L)'
;MNVGTNRGDAHAFKLDTLLKLADVKGIDGKTTLLHFVVQEIIRTEGSHLAATNNLAANAPDDLECRKLGLQVITGLDGELSNVKKAAAMDSDVLHSYVTKLAGGIKKVNEVLRSNEEFGSEEGGRKFHDAMDQFRKKAEGDIIKVQAQESVALSLVKEITEYFHGNSVKEEAHPFRIFVVVRDFLSILDQVCKEVGRIK
;
A
#
# COMPACT_ATOMS: atom_id res chain seq x y z
N MET A 1 29.22 6.21 2.45
CA MET A 1 28.59 7.12 3.42
C MET A 1 28.69 6.64 4.87
N ASN A 2 28.55 5.34 5.19
CA ASN A 2 28.59 4.83 6.57
C ASN A 2 29.75 3.86 6.88
N VAL A 3 30.78 3.80 6.01
CA VAL A 3 31.94 2.90 6.19
C VAL A 3 32.62 3.20 7.53
N GLY A 4 32.90 2.16 8.31
CA GLY A 4 33.54 2.29 9.63
C GLY A 4 32.61 2.69 10.78
N THR A 5 31.30 2.80 10.56
CA THR A 5 30.31 3.02 11.62
C THR A 5 29.55 1.73 11.95
N ASN A 6 28.84 1.70 13.08
CA ASN A 6 27.90 0.61 13.41
C ASN A 6 26.67 0.53 12.47
N ARG A 7 26.57 1.44 11.48
CA ARG A 7 25.59 1.44 10.39
C ARG A 7 26.22 1.18 9.02
N GLY A 8 27.50 0.80 8.98
CA GLY A 8 28.21 0.32 7.79
C GLY A 8 27.91 -1.16 7.51
N ASP A 9 28.23 -1.64 6.31
CA ASP A 9 28.08 -3.04 5.87
C ASP A 9 26.68 -3.65 6.11
N ALA A 10 25.67 -2.79 6.13
CA ALA A 10 24.29 -3.20 6.27
C ALA A 10 23.83 -3.94 5.01
N HIS A 11 23.28 -5.14 5.20
CA HIS A 11 22.74 -5.96 4.11
C HIS A 11 21.30 -5.60 3.75
N ALA A 12 20.60 -4.89 4.64
CA ALA A 12 19.24 -4.40 4.45
C ALA A 12 18.97 -3.20 5.35
N PHE A 13 17.89 -2.46 5.06
CA PHE A 13 17.39 -1.38 5.90
C PHE A 13 15.86 -1.41 5.94
N LYS A 14 15.28 -0.88 7.02
CA LYS A 14 13.82 -0.77 7.17
C LYS A 14 13.25 0.28 6.24
N LEU A 15 12.02 0.08 5.77
CA LEU A 15 11.35 0.97 4.83
C LEU A 15 11.26 2.42 5.31
N ASP A 16 11.10 2.67 6.62
CA ASP A 16 11.12 4.02 7.22
C ASP A 16 12.41 4.80 6.91
N THR A 17 13.50 4.11 6.58
CA THR A 17 14.78 4.73 6.21
C THR A 17 14.69 5.45 4.87
N LEU A 18 13.75 5.08 4.00
CA LEU A 18 13.52 5.78 2.72
C LEU A 18 13.16 7.25 2.92
N LEU A 19 12.35 7.55 3.95
CA LEU A 19 11.96 8.93 4.27
C LEU A 19 13.18 9.79 4.66
N LYS A 20 14.21 9.16 5.25
CA LYS A 20 15.43 9.84 5.68
C LYS A 20 16.37 10.21 4.54
N LEU A 21 16.16 9.67 3.34
CA LEU A 21 16.98 10.01 2.17
C LEU A 21 16.82 11.47 1.77
N ALA A 22 15.67 12.09 2.08
CA ALA A 22 15.44 13.51 1.88
C ALA A 22 16.06 14.39 2.98
N ASP A 23 16.40 13.84 4.14
CA ASP A 23 16.97 14.59 5.26
C ASP A 23 18.49 14.74 5.16
N VAL A 24 19.15 13.80 4.49
CA VAL A 24 20.61 13.82 4.31
C VAL A 24 20.96 14.79 3.19
N LYS A 25 21.47 15.97 3.54
CA LYS A 25 21.82 17.03 2.59
C LYS A 25 23.29 17.00 2.20
N GLY A 26 23.57 17.41 0.96
CA GLY A 26 24.91 17.68 0.48
C GLY A 26 25.48 18.99 1.04
N ILE A 27 26.71 19.31 0.63
CA ILE A 27 27.43 20.51 1.06
C ILE A 27 26.72 21.83 0.70
N ASP A 28 25.85 21.81 -0.32
CA ASP A 28 25.08 22.96 -0.77
C ASP A 28 23.85 23.24 0.11
N GLY A 29 23.53 22.35 1.06
CA GLY A 29 22.37 22.44 1.94
C GLY A 29 21.01 22.33 1.23
N LYS A 30 21.00 22.08 -0.08
CA LYS A 30 19.81 22.07 -0.95
C LYS A 30 19.56 20.69 -1.53
N THR A 31 20.60 20.07 -2.08
CA THR A 31 20.50 18.76 -2.72
C THR A 31 20.55 17.67 -1.66
N THR A 32 19.61 16.73 -1.72
CA THR A 32 19.50 15.62 -0.76
C THR A 32 20.10 14.34 -1.33
N LEU A 33 20.37 13.34 -0.48
CA LEU A 33 20.79 12.01 -0.93
C LEU A 33 19.79 11.41 -1.92
N LEU A 34 18.49 11.65 -1.70
CA LEU A 34 17.45 11.21 -2.64
C LEU A 34 17.60 11.82 -4.03
N HIS A 35 18.02 13.09 -4.15
CA HIS A 35 18.29 13.71 -5.46
C HIS A 35 19.38 12.96 -6.21
N PHE A 36 20.49 12.63 -5.53
CA PHE A 36 21.59 11.89 -6.14
C PHE A 36 21.15 10.48 -6.55
N VAL A 37 20.37 9.79 -5.71
CA VAL A 37 19.81 8.47 -6.05
C VAL A 37 18.91 8.55 -7.27
N VAL A 38 18.02 9.54 -7.35
CA VAL A 38 17.13 9.74 -8.50
C VAL A 38 17.93 10.04 -9.77
N GLN A 39 18.92 10.94 -9.71
CA GLN A 39 19.79 11.25 -10.86
C GLN A 39 20.53 10.00 -11.35
N GLU A 40 21.04 9.19 -10.43
CA GLU A 40 21.78 7.98 -10.77
C GLU A 40 20.88 6.93 -11.42
N ILE A 41 19.68 6.69 -10.90
CA ILE A 41 18.71 5.78 -11.52
C ILE A 41 18.31 6.28 -12.91
N ILE A 42 18.07 7.59 -13.08
CA ILE A 42 17.76 8.18 -14.39
C ILE A 42 18.89 7.89 -15.39
N ARG A 43 20.15 8.05 -14.96
CA ARG A 43 21.32 7.80 -15.77
C ARG A 43 21.44 6.32 -16.15
N THR A 44 21.32 5.40 -15.19
CA THR A 44 21.52 3.96 -15.41
C THR A 44 20.39 3.35 -16.22
N GLU A 45 19.14 3.57 -15.82
CA GLU A 45 17.96 3.01 -16.50
C GLU A 45 17.78 3.65 -17.89
N GLY A 46 18.02 4.96 -18.00
CA GLY A 46 17.99 5.67 -19.27
C GLY A 46 18.95 5.10 -20.30
N SER A 47 20.21 4.88 -19.89
CA SER A 47 21.24 4.28 -20.75
C SER A 47 20.88 2.85 -21.17
N HIS A 48 20.37 2.06 -20.21
CA HIS A 48 19.96 0.69 -20.45
C HIS A 48 18.80 0.61 -21.47
N LEU A 49 17.76 1.41 -21.28
CA LEU A 49 16.59 1.44 -22.18
C LEU A 49 16.93 1.99 -23.57
N ALA A 50 17.82 2.99 -23.65
CA ALA A 50 18.29 3.51 -24.93
C ALA A 50 19.07 2.45 -25.73
N ALA A 51 19.88 1.63 -25.06
CA ALA A 51 20.62 0.54 -25.67
C ALA A 51 19.70 -0.60 -26.15
N THR A 52 18.69 -0.99 -25.36
CA THR A 52 17.74 -2.05 -25.74
C THR A 52 16.85 -1.67 -26.91
N ASN A 53 16.52 -0.38 -27.05
CA ASN A 53 15.63 0.10 -28.12
C ASN A 53 16.32 0.28 -29.48
N ASN A 54 17.59 -0.14 -29.63
CA ASN A 54 18.36 0.01 -30.88
C ASN A 54 18.34 1.43 -31.47
N LEU A 55 18.20 2.46 -30.62
CA LEU A 55 18.38 3.87 -31.03
C LEU A 55 19.86 4.18 -31.38
N ALA A 56 20.75 3.20 -31.20
CA ALA A 56 22.19 3.29 -31.36
C ALA A 56 22.68 3.03 -32.81
N ALA A 57 22.08 3.70 -33.80
CA ALA A 57 22.82 3.98 -35.05
C ALA A 57 23.76 5.19 -34.86
N ASN A 58 23.50 6.03 -33.85
CA ASN A 58 24.34 7.13 -33.39
C ASN A 58 24.36 7.11 -31.85
N ALA A 59 25.39 7.66 -31.21
CA ALA A 59 25.48 7.74 -29.75
C ALA A 59 24.14 8.27 -29.17
N PRO A 60 23.55 7.59 -28.18
CA PRO A 60 22.23 7.94 -27.70
C PRO A 60 22.24 9.38 -27.16
N ASP A 61 21.25 10.17 -27.60
CA ASP A 61 21.07 11.53 -27.12
C ASP A 61 20.89 11.51 -25.60
N ASP A 62 21.74 12.23 -24.87
CA ASP A 62 21.74 12.32 -23.41
C ASP A 62 20.35 12.74 -22.89
N LEU A 63 19.66 13.58 -23.65
CA LEU A 63 18.30 14.02 -23.36
C LEU A 63 17.28 12.88 -23.42
N GLU A 64 17.34 12.01 -24.43
CA GLU A 64 16.42 10.87 -24.56
C GLU A 64 16.73 9.79 -23.51
N CYS A 65 18.01 9.52 -23.21
CA CYS A 65 18.39 8.65 -22.09
C CYS A 65 17.77 9.16 -20.78
N ARG A 66 17.96 10.45 -20.48
CA ARG A 66 17.44 11.06 -19.27
C ARG A 66 15.91 10.99 -19.19
N LYS A 67 15.22 11.18 -20.30
CA LYS A 67 13.76 11.07 -20.39
C LYS A 67 13.28 9.65 -20.12
N LEU A 68 13.91 8.64 -20.72
CA LEU A 68 13.59 7.23 -20.49
C LEU A 68 13.81 6.85 -19.02
N GLY A 69 14.94 7.24 -18.43
CA GLY A 69 15.22 6.96 -17.02
C GLY A 69 14.25 7.66 -16.06
N LEU A 70 13.86 8.90 -16.36
CA LEU A 70 12.85 9.61 -15.58
C LEU A 70 11.47 8.93 -15.65
N GLN A 71 11.10 8.41 -16.82
CA GLN A 71 9.84 7.66 -16.99
C GLN A 71 9.76 6.43 -16.07
N VAL A 72 10.86 5.69 -15.90
CA VAL A 72 10.92 4.52 -14.99
C VAL A 72 10.54 4.92 -13.57
N ILE A 73 11.18 5.96 -13.03
CA ILE A 73 10.95 6.38 -11.64
C ILE A 73 9.56 6.99 -11.46
N THR A 74 9.11 7.81 -12.42
CA THR A 74 7.78 8.43 -12.37
C THR A 74 6.64 7.41 -12.55
N GLY A 75 6.90 6.26 -13.18
CA GLY A 75 5.94 5.15 -13.30
C GLY A 75 5.60 4.47 -11.97
N LEU A 76 6.48 4.59 -10.96
CA LEU A 76 6.32 3.92 -9.67
C LEU A 76 5.04 4.36 -8.92
N ASP A 77 4.62 5.62 -9.06
CA ASP A 77 3.36 6.11 -8.46
C ASP A 77 2.13 5.41 -9.05
N GLY A 78 2.19 5.03 -10.34
CA GLY A 78 1.15 4.29 -11.04
C GLY A 78 1.07 2.84 -10.59
N GLU A 79 2.21 2.15 -10.52
CA GLU A 79 2.31 0.76 -10.07
C GLU A 79 1.83 0.59 -8.62
N LEU A 80 2.10 1.58 -7.77
CA LEU A 80 1.73 1.60 -6.37
C LEU A 80 0.48 2.45 -6.07
N SER A 81 -0.39 2.65 -7.07
CA SER A 81 -1.56 3.55 -6.96
C SER A 81 -2.53 3.19 -5.82
N ASN A 82 -2.65 1.93 -5.43
CA ASN A 82 -3.51 1.49 -4.33
C ASN A 82 -2.92 1.79 -2.94
N VAL A 83 -1.61 2.05 -2.83
CA VAL A 83 -0.96 2.35 -1.54
C VAL A 83 -1.56 3.59 -0.90
N LYS A 84 -1.88 4.63 -1.68
CA LYS A 84 -2.52 5.85 -1.18
C LYS A 84 -3.86 5.56 -0.49
N LYS A 85 -4.66 4.65 -1.06
CA LYS A 85 -5.94 4.22 -0.48
C LYS A 85 -5.72 3.38 0.77
N ALA A 86 -4.82 2.41 0.72
CA ALA A 86 -4.50 1.55 1.86
C ALA A 86 -3.95 2.36 3.06
N ALA A 87 -3.11 3.35 2.80
CA ALA A 87 -2.55 4.26 3.82
C ALA A 87 -3.59 5.18 4.49
N ALA A 88 -4.77 5.33 3.90
CA ALA A 88 -5.88 6.09 4.46
C ALA A 88 -6.87 5.22 5.23
N MET A 89 -6.71 3.89 5.21
CA MET A 89 -7.54 2.97 5.96
C MET A 89 -7.08 2.88 7.42
N ASP A 90 -8.03 2.54 8.28
CA ASP A 90 -7.80 2.23 9.69
C ASP A 90 -8.20 0.77 9.93
N SER A 91 -7.25 -0.05 10.42
CA SER A 91 -7.45 -1.48 10.61
C SER A 91 -8.46 -1.79 11.71
N ASP A 92 -8.47 -1.01 12.79
CA ASP A 92 -9.35 -1.23 13.94
C ASP A 92 -10.79 -0.85 13.58
N VAL A 93 -10.96 0.23 12.82
CA VAL A 93 -12.25 0.65 12.29
C VAL A 93 -12.79 -0.39 11.30
N LEU A 94 -11.96 -0.90 10.39
CA LEU A 94 -12.33 -1.97 9.46
C LEU A 94 -12.80 -3.21 10.23
N HIS A 95 -12.01 -3.66 11.18
CA HIS A 95 -12.32 -4.82 12.02
C HIS A 95 -13.60 -4.64 12.83
N SER A 96 -13.83 -3.43 13.35
CA SER A 96 -15.07 -3.07 14.04
C SER A 96 -16.29 -3.23 13.12
N TYR A 97 -16.21 -2.80 11.86
CA TYR A 97 -17.32 -2.95 10.92
C TYR A 97 -17.62 -4.41 10.59
N VAL A 98 -16.60 -5.23 10.37
CA VAL A 98 -16.78 -6.67 10.09
C VAL A 98 -17.41 -7.36 11.30
N THR A 99 -16.93 -7.06 12.51
CA THR A 99 -17.49 -7.59 13.76
C THR A 99 -18.94 -7.15 13.97
N LYS A 100 -19.28 -5.89 13.67
CA LYS A 100 -20.65 -5.36 13.76
C LYS A 100 -21.60 -6.05 12.78
N LEU A 101 -21.16 -6.33 11.55
CA LEU A 101 -21.96 -7.09 10.60
C LEU A 101 -22.23 -8.51 11.10
N ALA A 102 -21.18 -9.21 11.55
CA ALA A 102 -21.30 -10.57 12.10
C ALA A 102 -22.16 -10.63 13.38
N GLY A 103 -22.08 -9.62 14.25
CA GLY A 103 -22.95 -9.51 15.41
C GLY A 103 -24.39 -9.15 15.05
N GLY A 104 -24.59 -8.25 14.08
CA GLY A 104 -25.90 -7.83 13.61
C GLY A 104 -26.70 -8.98 13.01
N ILE A 105 -26.07 -9.81 12.18
CA ILE A 105 -26.75 -10.97 11.59
C ILE A 105 -27.14 -12.00 12.65
N LYS A 106 -26.29 -12.26 13.67
CA LYS A 106 -26.64 -13.14 14.80
C LYS A 106 -27.90 -12.67 15.53
N LYS A 107 -28.04 -11.36 15.76
CA LYS A 107 -29.26 -10.79 16.38
C LYS A 107 -30.50 -10.98 15.51
N VAL A 108 -30.37 -10.82 14.19
CA VAL A 108 -31.47 -11.10 13.26
C VAL A 108 -31.90 -12.56 13.34
N ASN A 109 -30.95 -13.49 13.46
CA ASN A 109 -31.22 -14.92 13.60
C ASN A 109 -32.00 -15.22 14.89
N GLU A 110 -31.61 -14.60 15.99
CA GLU A 110 -32.28 -14.74 17.27
C GLU A 110 -33.73 -14.25 17.21
N VAL A 111 -33.96 -13.08 16.61
CA VAL A 111 -35.31 -12.52 16.45
C VAL A 111 -36.19 -13.40 15.56
N LEU A 112 -35.66 -13.93 14.46
CA LEU A 112 -36.44 -14.81 13.57
C LEU A 112 -36.84 -16.10 14.26
N ARG A 113 -35.92 -16.73 14.99
CA ARG A 113 -36.19 -17.93 15.78
C ARG A 113 -37.25 -17.70 16.87
N SER A 114 -37.20 -16.53 17.53
CA SER A 114 -38.19 -16.16 18.55
C SER A 114 -39.59 -15.86 17.98
N ASN A 115 -39.69 -15.52 16.69
CA ASN A 115 -40.95 -15.17 16.04
C ASN A 115 -41.62 -16.34 15.31
N GLU A 116 -41.03 -17.54 15.30
CA GLU A 116 -41.61 -18.74 14.66
C GLU A 116 -42.99 -19.10 15.24
N GLU A 117 -43.28 -18.75 16.50
CA GLU A 117 -44.55 -19.07 17.18
C GLU A 117 -45.71 -18.10 16.82
N PHE A 118 -45.44 -16.95 16.21
CA PHE A 118 -46.45 -15.91 15.91
C PHE A 118 -46.93 -15.91 14.43
N GLY A 119 -46.46 -16.85 13.61
CA GLY A 119 -46.58 -16.85 12.14
C GLY A 119 -47.93 -17.23 11.51
N SER A 120 -49.04 -17.16 12.26
CA SER A 120 -50.36 -17.60 11.76
C SER A 120 -51.04 -16.59 10.84
N GLU A 121 -50.67 -15.31 10.89
CA GLU A 121 -51.20 -14.25 10.02
C GLU A 121 -50.39 -14.12 8.72
N GLU A 122 -51.08 -13.85 7.59
CA GLU A 122 -50.47 -13.77 6.25
C GLU A 122 -49.32 -12.74 6.16
N GLY A 123 -49.44 -11.62 6.89
CA GLY A 123 -48.39 -10.59 6.99
C GLY A 123 -47.13 -11.09 7.71
N GLY A 124 -47.30 -11.87 8.78
CA GLY A 124 -46.18 -12.46 9.53
C GLY A 124 -45.38 -13.47 8.70
N ARG A 125 -46.08 -14.28 7.88
CA ARG A 125 -45.43 -15.24 6.97
C ARG A 125 -44.60 -14.55 5.89
N LYS A 126 -45.15 -13.51 5.24
CA LYS A 126 -44.41 -12.74 4.21
C LYS A 126 -43.16 -12.06 4.78
N PHE A 127 -43.25 -11.51 6.00
CA PHE A 127 -42.08 -10.95 6.69
C PHE A 127 -41.04 -12.02 6.99
N HIS A 128 -41.46 -13.16 7.54
CA HIS A 128 -40.56 -14.27 7.86
C HIS A 128 -39.82 -14.75 6.60
N ASP A 129 -40.53 -15.01 5.50
CA ASP A 129 -39.92 -15.49 4.26
C ASP A 129 -38.92 -14.48 3.67
N ALA A 130 -39.25 -13.18 3.69
CA ALA A 130 -38.34 -12.14 3.22
C ALA A 130 -37.08 -12.04 4.10
N MET A 131 -37.24 -12.12 5.42
CA MET A 131 -36.13 -12.05 6.36
C MET A 131 -35.26 -13.32 6.36
N ASP A 132 -35.86 -14.48 6.09
CA ASP A 132 -35.13 -15.75 5.91
C ASP A 132 -34.21 -15.69 4.68
N GLN A 133 -34.71 -15.15 3.56
CA GLN A 133 -33.91 -14.93 2.36
C GLN A 133 -32.81 -13.90 2.58
N PHE A 134 -33.14 -12.76 3.21
CA PHE A 134 -32.15 -11.74 3.58
C PHE A 134 -31.05 -12.34 4.44
N ARG A 135 -31.42 -13.09 5.48
CA ARG A 135 -30.47 -13.69 6.42
C ARG A 135 -29.51 -14.63 5.71
N LYS A 136 -30.03 -15.59 4.95
CA LYS A 136 -29.20 -16.59 4.23
C LYS A 136 -28.18 -15.93 3.31
N LYS A 137 -28.59 -14.88 2.59
CA LYS A 137 -27.68 -14.11 1.73
C LYS A 137 -26.63 -13.36 2.55
N ALA A 138 -27.07 -12.64 3.58
CA ALA A 138 -26.19 -11.84 4.42
C ALA A 138 -25.15 -12.70 5.15
N GLU A 139 -25.53 -13.87 5.68
CA GLU A 139 -24.60 -14.81 6.32
C GLU A 139 -23.48 -15.23 5.36
N GLY A 140 -23.84 -15.61 4.12
CA GLY A 140 -22.87 -16.00 3.10
C GLY A 140 -21.92 -14.86 2.74
N ASP A 141 -22.43 -13.63 2.57
CA ASP A 141 -21.60 -12.49 2.21
C ASP A 141 -20.73 -12.00 3.39
N ILE A 142 -21.21 -12.06 4.63
CA ILE A 142 -20.44 -11.71 5.83
C ILE A 142 -19.28 -12.68 6.04
N ILE A 143 -19.49 -13.99 5.85
CA ILE A 143 -18.42 -15.00 5.93
C ILE A 143 -17.31 -14.69 4.91
N LYS A 144 -17.67 -14.32 3.68
CA LYS A 144 -16.69 -13.93 2.66
C LYS A 144 -15.90 -12.70 3.08
N VAL A 145 -16.57 -11.66 3.59
CA VAL A 145 -15.90 -10.43 4.05
C VAL A 145 -14.93 -10.73 5.21
N GLN A 146 -15.34 -11.56 6.18
CA GLN A 146 -14.47 -11.99 7.28
C GLN A 146 -13.23 -12.75 6.78
N ALA A 147 -13.41 -13.66 5.82
CA ALA A 147 -12.30 -14.38 5.23
C ALA A 147 -11.35 -13.44 4.46
N GLN A 148 -11.91 -12.50 3.68
CA GLN A 148 -11.12 -11.51 2.94
C GLN A 148 -10.34 -10.58 3.86
N GLU A 149 -10.94 -10.12 4.96
CA GLU A 149 -10.26 -9.32 5.98
C GLU A 149 -9.07 -10.08 6.57
N SER A 150 -9.28 -11.32 6.98
CA SER A 150 -8.24 -12.17 7.57
C SER A 150 -7.08 -12.40 6.61
N VAL A 151 -7.37 -12.75 5.35
CA VAL A 151 -6.35 -12.94 4.30
C VAL A 151 -5.60 -11.64 4.04
N ALA A 152 -6.29 -10.51 3.90
CA ALA A 152 -5.66 -9.22 3.66
C ALA A 152 -4.69 -8.82 4.79
N LEU A 153 -5.11 -8.99 6.05
CA LEU A 153 -4.26 -8.69 7.21
C LEU A 153 -3.05 -9.63 7.31
N SER A 154 -3.19 -10.91 6.92
CA SER A 154 -2.06 -11.84 6.83
C SER A 154 -1.04 -11.38 5.80
N LEU A 155 -1.47 -10.99 4.60
CA LEU A 155 -0.59 -10.49 3.56
C LEU A 155 0.15 -9.21 4.00
N VAL A 156 -0.54 -8.32 4.70
CA VAL A 156 0.08 -7.11 5.27
C VAL A 156 1.15 -7.48 6.31
N LYS A 157 0.89 -8.48 7.15
CA LYS A 157 1.87 -9.00 8.10
C LYS A 157 3.11 -9.56 7.38
N GLU A 158 2.93 -10.40 6.38
CA GLU A 158 4.03 -10.98 5.58
C GLU A 158 4.91 -9.89 4.93
N ILE A 159 4.28 -8.89 4.31
CA ILE A 159 5.02 -7.77 3.69
C ILE A 159 5.75 -6.94 4.76
N THR A 160 5.13 -6.72 5.92
CA THR A 160 5.76 -6.01 7.03
C THR A 160 6.96 -6.78 7.58
N GLU A 161 6.86 -8.10 7.72
CA GLU A 161 7.99 -8.94 8.14
C GLU A 161 9.12 -8.92 7.12
N TYR A 162 8.80 -8.94 5.82
CA TYR A 162 9.79 -8.85 4.76
C TYR A 162 10.62 -7.55 4.84
N PHE A 163 9.97 -6.39 5.04
CA PHE A 163 10.67 -5.09 5.03
C PHE A 163 11.16 -4.60 6.41
N HIS A 164 10.57 -5.08 7.51
CA HIS A 164 10.89 -4.62 8.87
C HIS A 164 11.52 -5.70 9.76
N GLY A 165 11.54 -6.95 9.30
CA GLY A 165 12.03 -8.11 10.04
C GLY A 165 11.07 -8.51 11.14
N ASN A 166 11.33 -8.08 12.38
CA ASN A 166 10.46 -8.39 13.51
C ASN A 166 9.22 -7.47 13.50
N SER A 167 8.07 -8.05 13.14
CA SER A 167 6.77 -7.39 13.03
C SER A 167 6.10 -7.04 14.37
N VAL A 168 6.57 -7.57 15.50
CA VAL A 168 5.93 -7.40 16.82
C VAL A 168 5.69 -5.93 17.20
N LYS A 169 6.56 -5.01 16.75
CA LYS A 169 6.39 -3.57 17.03
C LYS A 169 5.40 -2.87 16.08
N GLU A 170 5.13 -3.46 14.93
CA GLU A 170 4.24 -2.91 13.90
C GLU A 170 2.85 -3.56 13.93
N GLU A 171 2.64 -4.63 14.72
CA GLU A 171 1.32 -5.28 14.90
C GLU A 171 0.24 -4.32 15.41
N ALA A 172 0.62 -3.28 16.18
CA ALA A 172 -0.30 -2.25 16.64
C ALA A 172 -0.83 -1.35 15.51
N HIS A 173 -0.11 -1.24 14.40
CA HIS A 173 -0.48 -0.38 13.27
C HIS A 173 -0.20 -1.09 11.92
N PRO A 174 -0.99 -2.13 11.56
CA PRO A 174 -0.73 -2.97 10.39
C PRO A 174 -0.56 -2.17 9.08
N PHE A 175 -1.31 -1.09 8.91
CA PHE A 175 -1.28 -0.28 7.67
C PHE A 175 -0.18 0.78 7.63
N ARG A 176 0.67 0.90 8.67
CA ARG A 176 1.75 1.88 8.71
C ARG A 176 2.75 1.71 7.56
N ILE A 177 2.97 0.50 7.10
CA ILE A 177 3.83 0.24 5.94
C ILE A 177 3.36 1.01 4.68
N PHE A 178 2.05 1.10 4.47
CA PHE A 178 1.49 1.86 3.34
C PHE A 178 1.66 3.37 3.53
N VAL A 179 1.56 3.87 4.77
CA VAL A 179 1.81 5.28 5.10
C VAL A 179 3.25 5.67 4.73
N VAL A 180 4.23 4.84 5.11
CA VAL A 180 5.64 5.07 4.79
C VAL A 180 5.86 5.12 3.28
N VAL A 181 5.32 4.15 2.53
CA VAL A 181 5.45 4.11 1.06
C VAL A 181 4.75 5.30 0.41
N ARG A 182 3.54 5.65 0.83
CA ARG A 182 2.80 6.82 0.33
C ARG A 182 3.60 8.11 0.49
N ASP A 183 4.14 8.32 1.68
CA ASP A 183 4.87 9.54 2.01
C ASP A 183 6.19 9.59 1.24
N PHE A 184 6.88 8.46 1.10
CA PHE A 184 8.06 8.37 0.26
C PHE A 184 7.77 8.66 -1.21
N LEU A 185 6.70 8.09 -1.79
CA LEU A 185 6.29 8.36 -3.17
C LEU A 185 5.98 9.84 -3.40
N SER A 186 5.39 10.51 -2.41
CA SER A 186 5.11 11.95 -2.47
C SER A 186 6.40 12.78 -2.47
N ILE A 187 7.39 12.40 -1.66
CA ILE A 187 8.72 13.03 -1.65
C ILE A 187 9.45 12.75 -2.97
N LEU A 188 9.40 11.50 -3.46
CA LEU A 188 10.04 11.07 -4.70
C LEU A 188 9.50 11.84 -5.90
N ASP A 189 8.18 12.01 -6.02
CA ASP A 189 7.53 12.81 -7.07
C ASP A 189 8.04 14.26 -7.07
N GLN A 190 8.17 14.86 -5.90
CA GLN A 190 8.72 16.22 -5.77
C GLN A 190 10.18 16.28 -6.24
N VAL A 191 11.03 15.33 -5.83
CA VAL A 191 12.43 15.25 -6.27
C VAL A 191 12.53 15.01 -7.78
N CYS A 192 11.69 14.15 -8.36
CA CYS A 192 11.65 13.92 -9.80
C CYS A 192 11.32 15.20 -10.59
N LYS A 193 10.39 16.03 -10.08
CA LYS A 193 10.07 17.34 -10.67
C LYS A 193 11.23 18.32 -10.57
N GLU A 194 11.96 18.32 -9.45
CA GLU A 194 13.14 19.17 -9.26
C GLU A 194 14.27 18.74 -10.21
N VAL A 195 14.60 17.45 -10.25
CA VAL A 195 15.61 16.89 -11.15
C VAL A 195 15.22 17.06 -12.62
N GLY A 196 13.95 16.89 -12.98
CA GLY A 196 13.47 17.10 -14.36
C GLY A 196 13.55 18.55 -14.85
N ARG A 197 13.63 19.53 -13.94
CA ARG A 197 13.80 20.96 -14.28
C ARG A 197 15.27 21.37 -14.47
N ILE A 198 16.22 20.56 -14.01
CA ILE A 198 17.66 20.86 -14.14
C ILE A 198 18.03 20.67 -15.61
N LYS A 199 18.23 21.78 -16.34
CA LYS A 199 18.73 21.78 -17.72
C LYS A 199 20.21 21.44 -17.75
#